data_AF-A0A1A9BLM9-F1
#
_entry.id   AF-A0A1A9BLM9-F1
#
_cell.length_a   1.000
_cell.length_b   1.000
_cell.length_c   1.000
_cell.angle_alpha   90.00
_cell.angle_beta   90.00
_cell.angle_gamma   90.00
#
_symmetry.space_group_name_H-M   'P 1'
#
loop_
_entity.id
_entity.type
_entity.pdbx_description
1 polymer ?
#
loop_
_entity_poly.entity_id
_entity_poly.type
_entity_poly.pdbx_seq_one_letter_code
_entity_poly.pdbx_strand_id
1 'polypeptide(L)'
;MKFDHMMANPDDGWKAPTERMIGDPNVTLHVNMKGFEEGFEGAVRRGLLGDGATNLEMSWIARAVANGQRSWDSVHFYNATGKDGAITEFPRIPEPDWSTFGKLDPVKSLFTLCPCEGAVRWDE
;
A
#
# COMPACT_ATOMS: atom_id res chain seq x y z
N MET A 1 5.91 0.33 -18.91
CA MET A 1 5.30 1.22 -17.90
C MET A 1 6.43 1.86 -17.10
N LYS A 2 6.41 3.17 -16.88
CA LYS A 2 7.39 3.88 -16.02
C LYS A 2 6.65 4.25 -14.73
N PHE A 3 7.19 3.87 -13.58
CA PHE A 3 6.65 4.25 -12.28
C PHE A 3 7.55 5.31 -11.66
N ASP A 4 6.96 6.40 -11.18
CA ASP A 4 7.70 7.37 -10.38
C ASP A 4 7.86 6.79 -8.97
N HIS A 5 9.12 6.53 -8.58
CA HIS A 5 9.43 6.11 -7.21
C HIS A 5 9.47 7.35 -6.33
N MET A 6 8.58 7.39 -5.35
CA MET A 6 8.59 8.46 -4.35
C MET A 6 9.78 8.24 -3.40
N MET A 7 10.68 9.23 -3.41
CA MET A 7 11.68 9.40 -2.37
C MET A 7 11.02 10.27 -1.30
N ALA A 8 10.79 9.71 -0.12
CA ALA A 8 10.36 10.53 1.00
C ALA A 8 11.42 11.60 1.29
N ASN A 9 10.95 12.78 1.69
CA ASN A 9 11.82 13.81 2.24
C ASN A 9 12.68 13.16 3.34
N PRO A 10 14.03 13.27 3.30
CA PRO A 10 14.90 12.53 4.22
C PRO A 10 14.57 12.76 5.69
N ASP A 11 14.03 13.95 6.00
CA ASP A 11 13.72 14.40 7.35
C ASP A 11 12.40 13.83 7.90
N ASP A 12 11.45 13.46 7.03
CA ASP A 12 10.13 12.93 7.42
C ASP A 12 10.11 11.39 7.52
N GLY A 13 11.18 10.75 7.04
CA GLY A 13 11.26 9.30 6.87
C GLY A 13 10.27 8.76 5.84
N TRP A 14 10.47 7.51 5.43
CA TRP A 14 9.65 6.92 4.36
C TRP A 14 8.24 6.52 4.79
N LYS A 15 8.02 6.26 6.09
CA LYS A 15 6.80 5.62 6.59
C LYS A 15 5.55 6.50 6.45
N ALA A 16 5.62 7.75 6.90
CA ALA A 16 4.48 8.66 6.91
C ALA A 16 3.95 9.00 5.50
N PRO A 17 4.79 9.39 4.52
CA PRO A 17 4.30 9.64 3.16
C PRO A 17 3.77 8.36 2.50
N THR A 18 4.40 7.20 2.72
CA THR A 18 3.91 5.93 2.15
C THR A 18 2.56 5.52 2.75
N GLU A 19 2.40 5.52 4.08
CA GLU A 19 1.13 5.18 4.76
C GLU A 19 0.00 6.13 4.31
N ARG A 20 0.30 7.42 4.13
CA ARG A 20 -0.66 8.41 3.63
C ARG A 20 -1.17 8.09 2.21
N MET A 21 -0.26 7.80 1.27
CA MET A 21 -0.62 7.55 -0.13
C MET A 21 -1.37 6.23 -0.30
N ILE A 22 -1.03 5.22 0.51
CA ILE A 22 -1.78 3.97 0.53
C ILE A 22 -3.25 4.23 0.90
N GLY A 23 -3.51 5.15 1.82
CA GLY A 23 -4.87 5.57 2.20
C GLY A 23 -5.50 6.67 1.33
N ASP A 24 -4.90 7.10 0.22
CA ASP A 24 -5.50 8.08 -0.71
C ASP A 24 -6.12 7.36 -1.92
N PRO A 25 -7.46 7.34 -2.06
CA PRO A 25 -8.11 6.64 -3.17
C PRO A 25 -7.81 7.24 -4.55
N ASN A 26 -7.25 8.45 -4.64
CA ASN A 26 -6.90 9.11 -5.90
C ASN A 26 -5.52 8.68 -6.45
N VAL A 27 -4.74 7.93 -5.66
CA VAL A 27 -3.44 7.40 -6.08
C VAL A 27 -3.61 5.98 -6.61
N THR A 28 -3.10 5.71 -7.81
CA THR A 28 -3.03 4.35 -8.35
C THR A 28 -1.88 3.58 -7.70
N LEU A 29 -2.17 2.48 -7.01
CA LEU A 29 -1.15 1.65 -6.38
C LEU A 29 -0.71 0.51 -7.30
N HIS A 30 0.60 0.40 -7.47
CA HIS A 30 1.24 -0.73 -8.12
C HIS A 30 2.13 -1.47 -7.11
N VAL A 31 1.86 -2.75 -6.91
CA VAL A 31 2.50 -3.59 -5.91
C VAL A 31 3.32 -4.67 -6.60
N ASN A 32 4.64 -4.65 -6.34
CA ASN A 32 5.54 -5.67 -6.85
C ASN A 32 5.44 -6.94 -5.99
N MET A 33 5.07 -8.06 -6.61
CA MET A 33 4.92 -9.36 -5.96
C MET A 33 6.18 -10.23 -6.06
N LYS A 34 7.25 -9.75 -6.69
CA LYS A 34 8.50 -10.49 -6.79
C LYS A 34 9.14 -10.73 -5.42
N GLY A 35 9.47 -12.00 -5.14
CA GLY A 35 10.14 -12.40 -3.90
C GLY A 35 9.19 -12.66 -2.72
N PHE A 36 7.87 -12.56 -2.93
CA PHE A 36 6.87 -12.89 -1.92
C PHE A 36 6.33 -14.31 -2.12
N GLU A 37 7.13 -15.31 -1.74
CA GLU A 37 6.77 -16.74 -1.90
C GLU A 37 5.52 -17.14 -1.09
N GLU A 38 5.30 -16.48 0.06
CA GLU A 38 4.11 -16.62 0.91
C GLU A 38 2.90 -15.79 0.44
N GLY A 39 3.04 -15.08 -0.68
CA GLY A 39 2.00 -14.23 -1.27
C GLY A 39 1.72 -12.95 -0.48
N PHE A 40 0.70 -12.21 -0.93
CA PHE A 40 0.30 -10.94 -0.34
C PHE A 40 -0.18 -11.12 1.11
N GLU A 41 -1.02 -12.12 1.38
CA GLU A 41 -1.56 -12.38 2.71
C GLU A 41 -0.48 -12.71 3.74
N GLY A 42 0.54 -13.50 3.37
CA GLY A 42 1.69 -13.77 4.23
C GLY A 42 2.43 -12.48 4.59
N ALA A 43 2.71 -11.65 3.59
CA ALA A 43 3.40 -10.37 3.77
C ALA A 43 2.61 -9.41 4.69
N VAL A 44 1.28 -9.36 4.53
CA VAL A 44 0.38 -8.61 5.41
C VAL A 44 0.53 -9.08 6.86
N ARG A 45 0.47 -10.40 7.11
CA ARG A 45 0.57 -10.97 8.47
C ARG A 45 1.91 -10.62 9.12
N ARG A 46 3.01 -10.70 8.37
CA ARG A 46 4.33 -10.28 8.87
C ARG A 46 4.40 -8.78 9.14
N GLY A 47 3.82 -7.96 8.26
CA GLY A 47 3.77 -6.52 8.43
C GLY A 47 2.98 -6.07 9.66
N LEU A 48 1.89 -6.76 9.99
CA LEU A 48 1.13 -6.53 11.22
C LEU A 48 1.95 -6.84 12.49
N LEU A 49 2.98 -7.68 12.39
CA LEU A 49 3.95 -7.96 13.46
C LEU A 49 5.13 -6.97 13.46
N GLY A 50 5.13 -5.98 12.56
CA GLY A 50 6.19 -4.98 12.43
C GLY A 50 7.45 -5.46 11.71
N ASP A 51 7.38 -6.60 11.02
CA ASP A 51 8.50 -7.11 10.22
C ASP A 51 8.59 -6.39 8.87
N GLY A 52 9.81 -6.07 8.42
CA GLY A 52 10.16 -5.60 7.08
C GLY A 52 9.47 -4.32 6.58
N ALA A 53 10.20 -3.47 5.85
CA ALA A 53 9.59 -2.28 5.24
C ALA A 53 8.45 -2.65 4.27
N THR A 54 8.69 -3.59 3.36
CA THR A 54 7.70 -3.98 2.36
C THR A 54 6.53 -4.75 2.96
N ASN A 55 6.75 -5.65 3.93
CA ASN A 55 5.68 -6.34 4.63
C ASN A 55 4.77 -5.33 5.37
N LEU A 56 5.36 -4.32 6.01
CA LEU A 56 4.62 -3.22 6.64
C LEU A 56 3.76 -2.46 5.62
N GLU A 57 4.28 -2.14 4.43
CA GLU A 57 3.50 -1.52 3.35
C GLU A 57 2.31 -2.38 2.92
N MET A 58 2.50 -3.70 2.78
CA MET A 58 1.40 -4.62 2.47
C MET A 58 0.33 -4.59 3.57
N SER A 59 0.74 -4.54 4.84
CA SER A 59 -0.20 -4.43 5.96
C SER A 59 -0.98 -3.11 5.95
N TRP A 60 -0.38 -2.01 5.50
CA TRP A 60 -1.08 -0.75 5.30
C TRP A 60 -2.11 -0.83 4.19
N ILE A 61 -1.81 -1.54 3.09
CA ILE A 61 -2.80 -1.76 2.03
C ILE A 61 -3.99 -2.54 2.57
N ALA A 62 -3.76 -3.63 3.31
CA ALA A 62 -4.83 -4.41 3.94
C ALA A 62 -5.67 -3.55 4.90
N ARG A 63 -5.02 -2.75 5.75
CA ARG A 63 -5.69 -1.81 6.67
C ARG A 63 -6.54 -0.78 5.92
N ALA A 64 -6.02 -0.19 4.85
CA ALA A 64 -6.74 0.81 4.06
C ALA A 64 -7.97 0.21 3.36
N VAL A 65 -7.83 -1.00 2.80
CA VAL A 65 -8.94 -1.68 2.12
C VAL A 65 -10.01 -2.14 3.11
N ALA A 66 -9.61 -2.82 4.19
CA ALA A 66 -10.53 -3.30 5.21
C ALA A 66 -11.35 -2.18 5.89
N ASN A 67 -10.81 -0.96 5.93
CA ASN A 67 -11.48 0.21 6.50
C ASN A 67 -12.16 1.11 5.45
N GLY A 68 -12.24 0.68 4.18
CA GLY A 68 -12.91 1.43 3.12
C GLY A 68 -12.20 2.72 2.68
N GLN A 69 -10.95 2.93 3.09
CA GLN A 69 -10.12 4.05 2.66
C GLN A 69 -9.70 3.91 1.18
N ARG A 70 -9.72 2.66 0.68
CA ARG A 70 -9.38 2.29 -0.69
C ARG A 70 -10.18 1.04 -1.12
N SER A 71 -10.52 0.93 -2.40
CA SER A 71 -11.08 -0.31 -2.96
C SER A 71 -9.98 -1.31 -3.33
N TRP A 72 -10.18 -2.61 -3.06
CA TRP A 72 -9.28 -3.68 -3.51
C TRP A 72 -9.06 -3.67 -5.02
N ASP A 73 -10.07 -3.26 -5.81
CA ASP A 73 -9.99 -3.16 -7.26
C ASP A 73 -9.05 -2.07 -7.77
N SER A 74 -8.67 -1.12 -6.91
CA SER A 74 -7.68 -0.08 -7.24
C SER A 74 -6.22 -0.51 -7.03
N VAL A 75 -5.97 -1.72 -6.50
CA VAL A 75 -4.62 -2.24 -6.25
C VAL A 75 -4.19 -3.11 -7.42
N HIS A 76 -3.09 -2.72 -8.08
CA HIS A 76 -2.55 -3.44 -9.23
C HIS A 76 -1.30 -4.21 -8.86
N PHE A 77 -1.27 -5.51 -9.15
CA PHE A 77 -0.12 -6.37 -8.85
C PHE A 77 0.73 -6.59 -10.10
N TYR A 78 2.05 -6.63 -9.92
CA TYR A 78 2.99 -6.90 -11.01
C TYR A 78 4.22 -7.68 -10.53
N ASN A 79 4.94 -8.28 -11.46
CA ASN A 79 6.26 -8.89 -11.23
C ASN A 79 7.33 -8.12 -12.01
N ALA A 80 8.38 -7.67 -11.31
CA ALA A 80 9.55 -7.09 -11.96
C ALA A 80 10.52 -8.18 -12.47
N THR A 81 10.63 -8.39 -13.78
CA THR A 81 11.52 -9.38 -14.39
C THR A 81 12.87 -8.78 -14.80
N GLY A 82 13.96 -9.54 -14.56
CA GLY A 82 15.30 -9.23 -15.07
C GLY A 82 16.03 -8.03 -14.45
N LYS A 83 17.24 -7.74 -14.98
CA LYS A 83 18.07 -6.57 -14.64
C LYS A 83 17.57 -5.27 -15.30
N ASP A 84 16.68 -5.40 -16.27
CA ASP A 84 16.25 -4.30 -17.15
C ASP A 84 14.96 -3.62 -16.66
N GLY A 85 14.41 -4.07 -15.53
CA GLY A 85 13.20 -3.51 -14.93
C GLY A 85 11.93 -3.78 -15.72
N ALA A 86 11.93 -4.81 -16.59
CA ALA A 86 10.74 -5.21 -17.32
C ALA A 86 9.63 -5.61 -16.32
N ILE A 87 8.39 -5.20 -16.60
CA ILE A 87 7.24 -5.44 -15.73
C ILE A 87 6.29 -6.37 -16.46
N THR A 88 5.96 -7.49 -15.82
CA THR A 88 4.90 -8.39 -16.28
C THR A 88 3.70 -8.27 -15.35
N GLU A 89 2.49 -8.30 -15.90
CA GLU A 89 1.28 -8.36 -15.09
C GLU A 89 1.32 -9.57 -14.16
N PHE A 90 0.92 -9.36 -12.91
CA PHE A 90 0.70 -10.44 -11.96
C PHE A 90 -0.78 -10.85 -12.01
N PRO A 91 -1.10 -12.15 -11.90
CA PRO A 91 -2.49 -12.59 -11.83
C PRO A 91 -3.28 -11.81 -10.77
N ARG A 92 -4.54 -11.47 -11.07
CA ARG A 92 -5.42 -10.82 -10.10
C ARG A 92 -5.52 -11.71 -8.85
N ILE A 93 -5.20 -11.13 -7.69
CA ILE A 93 -5.38 -11.78 -6.39
C ILE A 93 -6.83 -11.55 -5.94
N PRO A 94 -7.60 -12.60 -5.58
CA PRO A 94 -8.91 -12.42 -4.96
C PRO A 94 -8.81 -11.56 -3.71
N GLU A 95 -9.85 -10.77 -3.41
CA GLU A 95 -9.86 -10.00 -2.16
C GLU A 95 -9.79 -10.96 -0.97
N PRO A 96 -8.78 -10.83 -0.08
CA PRO A 96 -8.70 -11.64 1.13
C PRO A 96 -9.89 -11.39 2.07
N ASP A 97 -10.25 -12.41 2.86
CA ASP A 97 -11.15 -12.20 3.98
C ASP A 97 -10.42 -11.46 5.11
N TRP A 98 -10.60 -10.14 5.16
CA TRP A 98 -9.97 -9.25 6.13
C TRP A 98 -10.28 -9.61 7.59
N SER A 99 -11.40 -10.29 7.85
CA SER A 99 -11.76 -10.71 9.22
C SER A 99 -10.76 -11.73 9.80
N THR A 100 -10.00 -12.42 8.96
CA THR A 100 -8.99 -13.41 9.38
C THR A 100 -7.66 -12.79 9.82
N PHE A 101 -7.51 -11.47 9.75
CA PHE A 101 -6.29 -10.74 10.09
C PHE A 101 -6.34 -10.06 11.47
N GLY A 102 -7.44 -10.24 12.20
CA GLY A 102 -7.66 -9.59 13.49
C GLY A 102 -8.10 -8.13 13.34
N LYS A 103 -7.88 -7.31 14.37
CA LYS A 103 -8.26 -5.89 14.33
C LYS A 103 -7.29 -5.11 13.42
N LEU A 104 -7.82 -4.55 12.33
CA LEU A 104 -7.08 -3.70 11.41
C LEU A 104 -7.46 -2.24 11.65
N ASP A 105 -6.63 -1.49 12.38
CA ASP A 105 -6.86 -0.04 12.54
C ASP A 105 -6.67 0.69 11.19
N PRO A 106 -7.43 1.75 10.89
CA PRO A 106 -7.25 2.51 9.64
C PRO A 106 -5.84 3.09 9.53
N VAL A 107 -5.34 3.24 8.30
CA VAL A 107 -4.05 3.89 8.05
C VAL A 107 -4.15 5.38 8.35
N LYS A 108 -3.02 5.98 8.76
CA LYS A 108 -2.91 7.42 9.05
C LYS A 108 -2.86 8.26 7.76
N SER A 109 -3.97 8.27 7.02
CA SER A 109 -4.17 9.15 5.87
C SER A 109 -5.00 10.37 6.30
N LEU A 110 -4.47 11.57 6.08
CA LEU A 110 -5.20 12.83 6.30
C LEU A 110 -6.46 12.93 5.43
N PHE A 111 -6.58 12.12 4.38
CA PHE A 111 -7.75 12.09 3.49
C PHE A 111 -8.93 11.29 4.05
N THR A 112 -8.73 10.61 5.18
CA THR A 112 -9.76 9.79 5.86
C THR A 112 -10.05 10.26 7.29
N LEU A 113 -9.36 11.29 7.76
CA LEU A 113 -9.71 12.03 8.96
C LEU A 113 -10.80 13.05 8.62
N CYS A 114 -12.05 12.61 8.50
CA CYS A 114 -13.25 13.44 8.31
C CYS A 114 -13.28 14.32 7.03
N PRO A 115 -14.42 14.49 6.34
CA PRO A 115 -14.59 15.51 5.30
C PRO A 115 -14.49 16.96 5.83
N CYS A 116 -14.17 17.14 7.11
CA CYS A 116 -14.20 18.40 7.83
C CYS A 116 -12.81 18.61 8.43
N GLU A 117 -12.15 19.70 8.01
CA GLU A 117 -10.87 20.22 8.50
C GLU A 117 -9.60 19.64 7.86
N GLY A 118 -9.12 20.35 6.83
CA GLY A 118 -7.68 20.49 6.65
C GLY A 118 -7.03 19.68 5.53
N ALA A 119 -7.72 19.43 4.42
CA ALA A 119 -7.05 19.11 3.16
C ALA A 119 -6.21 20.32 2.72
N VAL A 120 -4.98 20.44 3.24
CA VAL A 120 -4.00 21.40 2.73
C VAL A 120 -3.60 20.90 1.34
N ARG A 121 -3.95 21.69 0.32
CA ARG A 121 -3.41 21.51 -1.03
C ARG A 121 -1.90 21.71 -0.93
N TRP A 122 -1.13 20.76 -1.47
CA TRP A 122 0.26 21.02 -1.79
C TRP A 122 0.27 21.79 -3.10
N ASP A 123 0.32 23.11 -2.98
CA ASP A 123 0.77 23.97 -4.05
C ASP A 123 2.28 24.21 -3.80
N GLU A 124 3.07 24.01 -4.86
CA GLU A 124 4.54 24.19 -5.04
C GLU A 124 5.49 23.03 -4.69
#